data_AF-A0A496RE07-F1
#
_entry.id   AF-A0A496RE07-F1
#
_cell.length_a   1.000
_cell.length_b   1.000
_cell.length_c   1.000
_cell.angle_alpha   90.00
_cell.angle_beta   90.00
_cell.angle_gamma   90.00
#
_symmetry.space_group_name_H-M   'P 1'
#
loop_
_entity.id
_entity.type
_entity.pdbx_description
1 polymer ?
#
loop_
_entity_poly.entity_id
_entity_poly.type
_entity_poly.pdbx_seq_one_letter_code
_entity_poly.pdbx_strand_id
1 'polypeptide(L)'
;MEIDEKVIKGIVEKVVEQFSVAEGSDREVRHFSGVFDTMEEAVYQASKAFKKFAEVSLETRRIMIAAMRQAVEDNVEQLAAQAVDETGMGRVADKIQKNLLAARSTPGVEDVQPD
;
A
#
# COMPACT_ATOMS: atom_id res chain seq x y z
N MET A 1 15.64 33.27 -39.95
CA MET A 1 15.46 31.93 -39.37
C MET A 1 14.06 31.50 -39.77
N GLU A 2 13.92 30.91 -40.95
CA GLU A 2 12.64 30.34 -41.39
C GLU A 2 12.55 28.95 -40.76
N ILE A 3 11.62 28.79 -39.83
CA ILE A 3 11.31 27.49 -39.26
C ILE A 3 10.36 26.82 -40.25
N ASP A 4 10.79 25.69 -40.82
CA ASP A 4 10.04 24.94 -41.83
C ASP A 4 8.71 24.45 -41.24
N GLU A 5 7.62 24.84 -41.88
CA GLU A 5 6.24 24.53 -41.49
C GLU A 5 5.98 23.01 -41.46
N LYS A 6 6.73 22.23 -42.26
CA LYS A 6 6.70 20.76 -42.21
C LYS A 6 7.31 20.20 -40.93
N VAL A 7 8.33 20.87 -40.39
CA VAL A 7 8.97 20.49 -39.13
C VAL A 7 8.03 20.78 -37.96
N ILE A 8 7.36 21.94 -37.98
CA ILE A 8 6.34 22.27 -36.97
C ILE A 8 5.22 21.24 -37.00
N LYS A 9 4.71 20.90 -38.19
CA LYS A 9 3.64 19.91 -38.34
C LYS A 9 4.04 18.52 -37.81
N GLY A 10 5.25 18.06 -38.14
CA GLY A 10 5.75 16.78 -37.64
C GLY A 10 5.99 16.76 -36.12
N ILE A 11 6.36 17.89 -35.53
CA ILE A 11 6.48 18.03 -34.07
C ILE A 11 5.08 17.98 -33.43
N VAL A 12 4.11 18.71 -33.98
CA VAL A 12 2.73 18.72 -33.47
C VAL A 12 2.08 17.35 -33.58
N GLU A 13 2.25 16.64 -34.68
CA GLU A 13 1.76 15.26 -34.86
C GLU A 13 2.36 14.31 -33.81
N LYS A 14 3.68 14.37 -33.58
CA LYS A 14 4.33 13.56 -32.53
C LYS A 14 3.87 13.91 -31.12
N VAL A 15 3.65 15.20 -30.83
CA VAL A 15 3.17 15.63 -29.51
C VAL A 15 1.72 15.17 -29.31
N VAL A 16 0.85 15.33 -30.31
CA VAL A 16 -0.54 14.85 -30.24
C VAL A 16 -0.60 13.33 -30.11
N GLU A 17 0.26 12.57 -30.80
CA GLU A 17 0.40 11.12 -30.60
C GLU A 17 0.82 10.80 -29.16
N GLN A 18 1.84 11.49 -28.62
CA GLN A 18 2.31 11.29 -27.24
C GLN A 18 1.24 11.64 -26.18
N PHE A 19 0.39 12.63 -26.44
CA PHE A 19 -0.73 12.99 -25.55
C PHE A 19 -1.96 12.08 -25.71
N SER A 20 -2.24 11.59 -26.92
CA SER A 20 -3.36 10.66 -27.18
C SER A 20 -3.16 9.28 -26.53
N VAL A 21 -1.90 8.86 -26.35
CA VAL A 21 -1.55 7.64 -25.59
C VAL A 21 -1.71 7.85 -24.08
N ALA A 22 -1.68 9.10 -23.60
CA ALA A 22 -1.84 9.43 -22.17
C ALA A 22 -3.31 9.44 -21.72
N GLU A 23 -4.29 9.57 -22.62
CA GLU A 23 -5.73 9.53 -22.32
C GLU A 23 -6.34 8.12 -22.36
N GLY A 24 -5.52 7.10 -22.66
CA GLY A 24 -5.97 5.72 -22.88
C GLY A 24 -5.36 4.65 -21.98
N SER A 25 -4.61 5.01 -20.94
CA SER A 25 -4.28 4.01 -19.92
C SER A 25 -5.46 3.92 -18.96
N ASP A 26 -6.40 3.02 -19.26
CA ASP A 26 -7.13 2.31 -18.23
C ASP A 26 -6.04 1.66 -17.36
N ARG A 27 -5.53 2.40 -16.38
CA ARG A 27 -4.60 1.86 -15.39
C ARG A 27 -5.43 0.77 -14.76
N GLU A 28 -5.13 -0.50 -15.05
CA GLU A 28 -5.72 -1.62 -14.32
C GLU A 28 -5.60 -1.25 -12.85
N VAL A 29 -6.74 -0.84 -12.26
CA VAL A 29 -6.80 -0.48 -10.86
C VAL A 29 -6.54 -1.81 -10.19
N ARG A 30 -5.32 -1.99 -9.70
CA ARG A 30 -4.95 -3.19 -8.96
C ARG A 30 -5.84 -3.18 -7.72
N HIS A 31 -6.91 -3.95 -7.78
CA HIS A 31 -7.80 -4.14 -6.64
C HIS A 31 -7.06 -5.00 -5.62
N PHE A 32 -6.45 -4.32 -4.65
CA PHE A 32 -5.87 -4.99 -3.49
C PHE A 32 -6.99 -5.29 -2.50
N SER A 33 -6.96 -6.50 -1.93
CA SER A 33 -7.89 -6.86 -0.86
C SER A 33 -7.76 -5.87 0.31
N GLY A 34 -8.88 -5.25 0.69
CA GLY A 34 -8.91 -4.24 1.76
C GLY A 34 -8.60 -2.80 1.33
N VAL A 35 -8.37 -2.54 0.04
CA VAL A 35 -8.27 -1.19 -0.53
C VAL A 35 -9.55 -0.87 -1.29
N PHE A 36 -10.14 0.28 -0.99
CA PHE A 36 -11.41 0.75 -1.56
C PHE A 36 -11.23 2.12 -2.18
N ASP A 37 -12.08 2.44 -3.17
CA ASP A 37 -11.96 3.68 -3.94
C ASP A 37 -12.39 4.92 -3.12
N THR A 38 -13.25 4.72 -2.12
CA THR A 38 -13.78 5.78 -1.26
C THR A 38 -13.56 5.48 0.22
N MET A 39 -13.43 6.55 1.00
CA MET A 39 -13.29 6.45 2.45
C MET A 39 -14.53 5.84 3.10
N GLU A 40 -15.72 6.23 2.63
CA GLU A 40 -17.01 5.77 3.13
C GLU A 40 -17.14 4.25 2.99
N GLU A 41 -16.71 3.70 1.84
CA GLU A 41 -16.71 2.26 1.62
C GLU A 41 -15.74 1.54 2.56
N ALA A 42 -14.52 2.06 2.72
CA ALA A 42 -13.54 1.50 3.65
C ALA A 42 -14.09 1.45 5.09
N VAL A 43 -14.70 2.54 5.56
CA VAL A 43 -15.31 2.63 6.90
C VAL A 43 -16.47 1.66 7.06
N TYR A 44 -17.34 1.55 6.04
CA TYR A 44 -18.47 0.63 6.06
C TYR A 44 -18.02 -0.83 6.16
N GLN A 45 -17.04 -1.24 5.34
CA GLN A 45 -16.52 -2.60 5.34
C GLN A 45 -15.76 -2.93 6.62
N ALA A 46 -14.96 -1.99 7.14
CA ALA A 46 -14.29 -2.15 8.44
C ALA A 46 -15.30 -2.34 9.58
N SER A 47 -16.38 -1.55 9.62
CA SER A 47 -17.44 -1.68 10.62
C SER A 47 -18.14 -3.04 10.57
N LYS A 48 -18.37 -3.55 9.36
CA LYS A 48 -18.96 -4.89 9.14
C LYS A 48 -18.01 -6.00 9.57
N ALA A 49 -16.72 -5.88 9.24
CA ALA A 49 -15.69 -6.83 9.66
C ALA A 49 -15.53 -6.87 11.18
N PHE A 50 -15.54 -5.70 11.84
CA PHE A 50 -15.42 -5.58 13.29
C PHE A 50 -16.55 -6.32 14.03
N LYS A 51 -17.80 -6.21 13.57
CA LYS A 51 -18.93 -6.94 14.16
C LYS A 51 -18.72 -8.46 14.13
N LYS A 52 -18.19 -8.99 13.02
CA LYS A 52 -17.84 -10.41 12.92
C LYS A 52 -16.62 -10.75 13.80
N PHE A 53 -15.62 -9.88 13.83
CA PHE A 53 -14.41 -10.06 14.61
C PHE A 53 -14.69 -10.08 16.13
N ALA A 54 -15.71 -9.36 16.59
CA ALA A 54 -16.13 -9.37 17.99
C ALA A 54 -16.49 -10.79 18.49
N GLU A 55 -17.01 -11.65 17.61
CA GLU A 55 -17.37 -13.04 17.91
C GLU A 55 -16.17 -14.01 17.81
N VAL A 56 -15.03 -13.55 17.29
CA VAL A 56 -13.82 -14.38 17.10
C VAL A 56 -13.12 -14.63 18.43
N SER A 57 -12.82 -15.91 18.71
CA SER A 57 -12.13 -16.34 19.92
C SER A 57 -10.72 -15.75 20.06
N LEU A 58 -10.24 -15.58 21.31
CA LEU A 58 -8.87 -15.13 21.55
C LEU A 58 -7.82 -16.01 20.88
N GLU A 59 -8.06 -17.32 20.79
CA GLU A 59 -7.14 -18.25 20.14
C GLU A 59 -7.02 -17.98 18.63
N THR A 60 -8.14 -17.78 17.96
CA THR A 60 -8.13 -17.38 16.56
C THR A 60 -7.47 -16.02 16.37
N ARG A 61 -7.66 -15.07 17.29
CA ARG A 61 -6.97 -13.77 17.26
C ARG A 61 -5.45 -13.93 17.42
N ARG A 62 -4.96 -14.86 18.25
CA ARG A 62 -3.52 -15.19 18.33
C ARG A 62 -2.98 -15.64 16.98
N ILE A 63 -3.70 -16.54 16.29
CA ILE A 63 -3.31 -17.03 14.96
C ILE A 63 -3.26 -15.87 13.95
N MET A 64 -4.28 -15.00 13.94
CA MET A 64 -4.31 -13.82 13.07
C MET A 64 -3.12 -12.89 13.34
N ILE A 65 -2.85 -12.58 14.61
CA ILE A 65 -1.71 -11.73 15.00
C ILE A 65 -0.39 -12.36 14.59
N ALA A 66 -0.19 -13.67 14.81
CA ALA A 66 1.03 -14.37 14.41
C ALA A 66 1.25 -14.30 12.88
N ALA A 67 0.18 -14.49 12.10
CA ALA A 67 0.25 -14.36 10.64
C ALA A 67 0.62 -12.94 10.19
N MET A 68 0.05 -11.91 10.83
CA MET A 68 0.40 -10.51 10.54
C MET A 68 1.88 -10.21 10.84
N ARG A 69 2.41 -10.74 11.95
CA ARG A 69 3.84 -10.59 12.31
C ARG A 69 4.72 -11.29 11.28
N GLN A 70 4.40 -12.53 10.91
CA GLN A 70 5.14 -13.28 9.90
C GLN A 70 5.18 -12.55 8.56
N ALA A 71 4.06 -11.98 8.12
CA ALA A 71 4.00 -11.20 6.89
C ALA A 71 4.94 -9.99 6.92
N VAL A 72 5.11 -9.32 8.06
CA VAL A 72 6.09 -8.23 8.20
C VAL A 72 7.52 -8.77 8.11
N GLU A 73 7.82 -9.88 8.80
CA GLU A 73 9.16 -10.47 8.79
C GLU A 73 9.58 -10.94 7.38
N ASP A 74 8.67 -11.62 6.67
CA ASP A 74 8.91 -12.12 5.32
C ASP A 74 9.15 -11.00 4.29
N ASN A 75 8.59 -9.81 4.53
CA ASN A 75 8.62 -8.68 3.60
C ASN A 75 9.44 -7.48 4.12
N VAL A 76 10.21 -7.65 5.18
CA VAL A 76 10.78 -6.52 5.94
C VAL A 76 11.73 -5.65 5.09
N GLU A 77 12.53 -6.28 4.23
CA GLU A 77 13.47 -5.58 3.35
C GLU A 77 12.72 -4.72 2.32
N GLN A 78 11.68 -5.29 1.70
CA GLN A 78 10.86 -4.59 0.72
C GLN A 78 10.14 -3.40 1.34
N LEU A 79 9.50 -3.60 2.50
CA LEU A 79 8.79 -2.53 3.22
C LEU A 79 9.72 -1.38 3.60
N ALA A 80 10.94 -1.70 4.07
CA ALA A 80 11.93 -0.70 4.43
C ALA A 80 12.46 0.07 3.21
N ALA A 81 12.74 -0.64 2.11
CA ALA A 81 13.21 -0.02 0.87
C ALA A 81 12.15 0.90 0.26
N GLN A 82 10.90 0.41 0.10
CA GLN A 82 9.78 1.19 -0.43
C GLN A 82 9.54 2.48 0.37
N ALA A 83 9.59 2.39 1.71
CA ALA A 83 9.38 3.57 2.54
C ALA A 83 10.50 4.62 2.41
N VAL A 84 11.75 4.24 2.15
CA VAL A 84 12.83 5.20 1.87
C VAL A 84 12.68 5.78 0.46
N ASP A 85 12.38 4.93 -0.52
CA ASP A 85 12.20 5.33 -1.92
C ASP A 85 11.06 6.34 -2.09
N GLU A 86 9.90 6.05 -1.48
CA GLU A 86 8.71 6.91 -1.57
C GLU A 86 8.90 8.25 -0.83
N THR A 87 9.52 8.23 0.35
CA THR A 87 9.54 9.42 1.23
C THR A 87 10.85 10.21 1.19
N GLY A 88 11.95 9.60 0.72
CA GLY A 88 13.31 10.14 0.81
C GLY A 88 13.88 10.20 2.24
N MET A 89 13.21 9.64 3.25
CA MET A 89 13.56 9.82 4.67
C MET A 89 14.09 8.56 5.35
N GLY A 90 15.21 8.70 6.06
CA GLY A 90 15.81 7.66 6.90
C GLY A 90 16.70 6.69 6.13
N ARG A 91 17.09 5.58 6.77
CA ARG A 91 17.93 4.52 6.17
C ARG A 91 17.17 3.21 6.13
N VAL A 92 17.40 2.41 5.09
CA VAL A 92 16.74 1.10 4.93
C VAL A 92 17.05 0.20 6.12
N ALA A 93 18.31 0.10 6.55
CA ALA A 93 18.71 -0.72 7.70
C ALA A 93 17.98 -0.33 9.00
N ASP A 94 17.86 0.98 9.28
CA ASP A 94 17.15 1.48 10.47
C ASP A 94 15.65 1.16 10.39
N LYS A 95 15.03 1.26 9.20
CA LYS A 95 13.63 0.90 8.98
C LYS A 95 13.39 -0.61 9.08
N ILE A 96 14.34 -1.46 8.66
CA ILE A 96 14.26 -2.91 8.87
C ILE A 96 14.15 -3.20 10.36
N GLN A 97 15.08 -2.67 11.17
CA GLN A 97 15.05 -2.89 12.62
C GLN A 97 13.77 -2.35 13.26
N LYS A 98 13.29 -1.18 12.82
CA LYS A 98 12.02 -0.62 13.29
C LYS A 98 10.82 -1.51 12.98
N ASN A 99 10.76 -2.07 11.77
CA ASN A 99 9.66 -2.95 11.36
C ASN A 99 9.72 -4.29 12.11
N LEU A 100 10.91 -4.88 12.30
CA LEU A 100 11.09 -6.08 13.11
C LEU A 100 10.70 -5.83 14.58
N LEU A 101 11.04 -4.68 15.13
CA LEU A 101 10.64 -4.29 16.48
C LEU A 101 9.11 -4.24 16.60
N ALA A 102 8.43 -3.58 15.66
CA ALA A 102 6.97 -3.51 15.65
C ALA A 102 6.33 -4.90 15.52
N ALA A 103 6.88 -5.79 14.68
CA ALA A 103 6.39 -7.14 14.52
C ALA A 103 6.62 -8.01 15.77
N ARG A 104 7.75 -7.88 16.45
CA ARG A 104 8.14 -8.78 17.55
C ARG A 104 7.73 -8.29 18.93
N SER A 105 7.63 -6.98 19.13
CA SER A 105 7.51 -6.39 20.47
C SER A 105 6.20 -5.65 20.72
N THR A 106 5.34 -5.46 19.72
CA THR A 106 3.96 -5.02 19.97
C THR A 106 3.22 -6.09 20.76
N PRO A 107 2.53 -5.78 21.87
CA PRO A 107 1.71 -6.74 22.59
C PRO A 107 0.60 -7.35 21.73
N GLY A 108 0.27 -8.62 21.95
CA GLY A 108 -0.82 -9.35 21.34
C GLY A 108 -2.05 -9.43 22.24
N VAL A 109 -2.67 -10.62 22.30
CA VAL A 109 -3.88 -10.82 23.11
C VAL A 109 -3.60 -10.81 24.62
N GLU A 110 -2.34 -10.95 25.04
CA GLU A 110 -1.94 -10.92 26.44
C GLU A 110 -2.21 -9.58 27.12
N ASP A 111 -2.35 -8.50 26.33
CA ASP A 111 -2.69 -7.15 26.80
C ASP A 111 -4.22 -6.98 27.02
N VAL A 112 -5.00 -7.95 26.56
CA VAL A 112 -6.47 -7.95 26.66
C VAL A 112 -6.88 -8.99 27.71
N GLN A 113 -6.72 -8.64 28.98
CA GLN A 113 -7.22 -9.47 30.08
C GLN A 113 -8.67 -9.11 30.39
N PRO A 114 -9.56 -10.10 30.56
CA PRO A 114 -10.84 -9.85 31.22
C PRO A 114 -10.57 -9.52 32.70
N ASP A 115 -11.12 -8.40 33.19
CA ASP A 115 -11.24 -8.13 34.63
C ASP A 115 -12.09 -9.21 35.32
#